data_AF-A0A3B8PMX6-F1
#
_entry.id   AF-A0A3B8PMX6-F1
#
_cell.length_a   1.000
_cell.length_b   1.000
_cell.length_c   1.000
_cell.angle_alpha   90.00
_cell.angle_beta   90.00
_cell.angle_gamma   90.00
#
_symmetry.space_group_name_H-M   'P 1'
#
loop_
_entity.id
_entity.type
_entity.pdbx_description
1 polymer ?
#
loop_
_entity_poly.entity_id
_entity_poly.type
_entity_poly.pdbx_seq_one_letter_code
_entity_poly.pdbx_strand_id
1 'polypeptide(L)'
;DLDRAMTGGPGFRWGFLGPLQAADFGGLDVFHSISSYLWQDLGDATTPPPALEDRLRENRLGTKTGGGFYEYSPEGLAELTDRRDRFLLGLKQLVDATAAARETNAPDTDTRVHPAA
;
A
#
# COMPACT_ATOMS: atom_id res chain seq x y z
N ASP A 1 8.55 4.12 -14.07
CA ASP A 1 8.89 3.94 -12.65
C ASP A 1 7.78 4.33 -11.67
N LEU A 2 7.09 5.46 -11.86
CA LEU A 2 5.98 5.86 -10.99
C LEU A 2 4.90 4.76 -10.86
N ASP A 3 4.37 4.28 -11.98
CA ASP A 3 3.34 3.21 -11.97
C ASP A 3 3.86 1.93 -11.32
N ARG A 4 5.14 1.61 -11.50
CA ARG A 4 5.78 0.45 -10.86
C ARG A 4 5.86 0.64 -9.35
N ALA A 5 6.23 1.83 -8.86
CA ALA A 5 6.26 2.14 -7.44
C ALA A 5 4.85 2.09 -6.82
N MET A 6 3.84 2.62 -7.53
CA MET A 6 2.46 2.61 -7.06
C MET A 6 1.86 1.20 -7.04
N THR A 7 1.98 0.45 -8.14
CA THR A 7 1.40 -0.91 -8.24
C THR A 7 2.16 -1.93 -7.40
N GLY A 8 3.48 -1.81 -7.28
CA GLY A 8 4.32 -2.70 -6.48
C GLY A 8 4.41 -2.32 -4.99
N GLY A 9 4.04 -1.10 -4.62
CA GLY A 9 4.09 -0.59 -3.25
C GLY A 9 2.68 -0.51 -2.62
N PRO A 10 2.10 0.70 -2.50
CA PRO A 10 0.82 0.90 -1.83
C PRO A 10 -0.36 0.21 -2.55
N GLY A 11 -0.37 0.22 -3.89
CA GLY A 11 -1.41 -0.37 -4.72
C GLY A 11 -1.60 -1.87 -4.47
N PHE A 12 -0.52 -2.57 -4.14
CA PHE A 12 -0.55 -3.97 -3.76
C PHE A 12 -1.47 -4.24 -2.56
N ARG A 13 -1.45 -3.36 -1.55
CA ARG A 13 -2.33 -3.46 -0.36
C ARG A 13 -3.71 -2.86 -0.61
N TRP A 14 -3.77 -1.77 -1.37
CA TRP A 14 -5.02 -1.07 -1.66
C TRP A 14 -5.98 -1.87 -2.52
N GLY A 15 -5.50 -2.81 -3.34
CA GLY A 15 -6.36 -3.69 -4.13
C GLY A 15 -7.35 -4.53 -3.30
N PHE A 16 -7.08 -4.74 -2.01
CA PHE A 16 -8.00 -5.41 -1.08
C PHE A 16 -8.63 -4.45 -0.07
N LEU A 17 -7.81 -3.64 0.59
CA LEU A 17 -8.24 -2.80 1.72
C LEU A 17 -8.74 -1.41 1.32
N GLY A 18 -8.30 -0.90 0.17
CA GLY A 18 -8.31 0.53 -0.12
C GLY A 18 -7.37 1.33 0.81
N PRO A 19 -7.24 2.65 0.57
CA PRO A 19 -6.27 3.49 1.27
C PRO A 19 -6.59 3.76 2.73
N LEU A 20 -7.87 3.98 3.08
CA LEU A 20 -8.27 4.32 4.45
C LEU A 20 -8.17 3.13 5.40
N GLN A 21 -8.65 1.95 4.98
CA GLN A 21 -8.54 0.76 5.81
C GLN A 21 -7.07 0.30 5.92
N ALA A 22 -6.27 0.47 4.86
CA ALA A 22 -4.83 0.27 4.94
C ALA A 22 -4.15 1.23 5.95
N ALA A 23 -4.62 2.48 6.06
CA ALA A 23 -4.14 3.41 7.07
C ALA A 23 -4.50 2.96 8.50
N ASP A 24 -5.73 2.47 8.72
CA ASP A 24 -6.13 1.89 10.01
C ASP A 24 -5.27 0.66 10.41
N PHE A 25 -4.83 -0.14 9.44
CA PHE A 25 -3.88 -1.24 9.67
C PHE A 25 -2.46 -0.73 9.99
N GLY A 26 -2.06 0.40 9.40
CA GLY A 26 -0.75 1.01 9.65
C GLY A 26 -0.68 1.83 10.93
N GLY A 27 -1.82 2.27 11.45
CA GLY A 27 -1.93 3.09 12.66
C GLY A 27 -2.03 4.58 12.35
N LEU A 28 -3.13 5.22 12.74
CA LEU A 28 -3.39 6.62 12.37
C LEU A 28 -2.45 7.63 13.04
N ASP A 29 -1.89 7.29 14.20
CA ASP A 29 -0.86 8.08 14.86
C ASP A 29 0.46 8.13 14.07
N VAL A 30 0.84 7.02 13.43
CA VAL A 30 2.00 6.99 12.53
C VAL A 30 1.75 7.85 11.30
N PHE A 31 0.56 7.73 10.69
CA PHE A 31 0.18 8.56 9.55
C PHE A 31 0.19 10.04 9.90
N HIS A 32 -0.37 10.42 11.05
CA HIS A 32 -0.36 11.80 11.53
C HIS A 32 1.08 12.32 11.74
N SER A 33 1.93 11.52 12.39
CA SER A 33 3.34 11.88 12.62
C SER A 33 4.12 12.07 11.31
N ILE A 34 3.81 11.32 10.26
CA ILE A 34 4.43 11.50 8.94
C ILE A 34 3.89 12.76 8.28
N SER A 35 2.57 12.94 8.28
CA SER A 35 1.92 14.11 7.67
C SER A 35 2.35 15.44 8.31
N SER A 36 2.74 15.46 9.59
CA SER A 36 3.15 16.70 10.27
C SER A 36 4.46 17.29 9.75
N TYR A 37 5.31 16.51 9.07
CA TYR A 37 6.52 17.03 8.44
C TYR A 37 6.50 16.87 6.91
N LEU A 38 5.99 15.75 6.39
CA LEU A 38 6.12 15.43 4.97
C LEU A 38 5.23 16.30 4.08
N TRP A 39 4.08 16.76 4.57
CA TRP A 39 3.13 17.52 3.74
C TRP A 39 3.68 18.86 3.29
N GLN A 40 4.50 19.49 4.14
CA GLN A 40 5.19 20.75 3.82
C GLN A 40 6.11 20.62 2.59
N ASP A 41 6.63 19.41 2.33
CA ASP A 41 7.51 19.12 1.21
C ASP A 41 6.77 18.54 -0.01
N LEU A 42 5.55 18.03 0.18
CA LEU A 42 4.78 17.32 -0.87
C LEU A 42 3.71 18.17 -1.56
N GLY A 43 3.27 19.28 -0.96
CA GLY A 43 2.26 20.15 -1.56
C GLY A 43 1.88 21.35 -0.71
N ASP A 44 0.75 21.97 -1.04
CA ASP A 44 0.29 23.21 -0.40
C ASP A 44 -0.38 22.98 0.96
N ALA A 45 -0.66 21.72 1.31
CA ALA A 45 -1.22 21.37 2.61
C ALA A 45 -0.13 21.50 3.67
N THR A 46 -0.33 22.36 4.66
CA THR A 46 0.64 22.57 5.75
C THR A 46 0.28 21.84 7.04
N THR A 47 -0.91 21.24 7.10
CA THR A 47 -1.41 20.51 8.28
C THR A 47 -2.05 19.18 7.88
N PRO A 48 -2.09 18.18 8.79
CA PRO A 48 -2.84 16.95 8.59
C PRO A 48 -4.34 17.20 8.34
N PRO A 49 -5.05 16.32 7.61
CA PRO A 49 -6.49 16.46 7.40
C PRO A 49 -7.27 16.46 8.73
N PRO A 50 -8.29 17.33 8.92
CA PRO A 50 -9.07 17.38 10.17
C PRO A 50 -9.65 16.03 10.59
N ALA A 51 -10.12 15.24 9.62
CA ALA A 51 -10.67 13.92 9.85
C ALA A 51 -9.66 12.92 10.45
N LEU A 52 -8.35 13.13 10.26
CA LEU A 52 -7.31 12.32 10.91
C LEU A 52 -7.09 12.80 12.35
N GLU A 53 -7.05 14.11 12.55
CA GLU A 53 -6.78 14.71 13.86
C GLU A 53 -7.90 14.43 14.87
N ASP A 54 -9.16 14.48 14.44
CA ASP A 54 -10.31 14.12 15.28
C ASP A 54 -10.21 12.69 15.80
N ARG A 55 -9.65 11.77 14.99
CA ARG A 55 -9.57 10.34 15.33
C ARG A 55 -8.45 10.08 16.33
N LEU A 56 -7.35 10.82 16.22
CA LEU A 56 -6.30 10.81 17.25
C LEU A 56 -6.85 11.31 18.60
N ARG A 57 -7.63 12.41 18.60
CA ARG A 57 -8.24 12.93 19.83
C ARG A 57 -9.20 11.94 20.48
N GLU A 58 -9.91 11.15 19.67
CA GLU A 58 -10.81 10.09 20.11
C GLU A 58 -10.09 8.76 20.46
N ASN A 59 -8.74 8.71 20.41
CA ASN A 59 -7.94 7.49 20.56
C ASN A 59 -8.36 6.35 19.59
N ARG A 60 -8.86 6.73 18.41
CA ARG A 60 -9.21 5.84 17.30
C ARG A 60 -8.02 5.71 16.36
N LEU A 61 -7.01 4.96 16.79
CA LEU A 61 -5.73 4.83 16.09
C LEU A 61 -5.72 3.71 15.05
N GLY A 62 -6.89 3.17 14.69
CA GLY A 62 -7.05 2.07 13.74
C GLY A 62 -7.22 0.73 14.44
N THR A 63 -6.75 -0.33 13.78
CA THR A 63 -6.96 -1.73 14.22
C THR A 63 -6.45 -2.01 15.64
N LYS A 64 -5.35 -1.35 16.06
CA LYS A 64 -4.75 -1.53 17.38
C LYS A 64 -5.59 -0.99 18.55
N THR A 65 -6.56 -0.11 18.28
CA THR A 65 -7.49 0.44 19.29
C THR A 65 -8.93 -0.02 19.03
N GLY A 66 -9.15 -0.97 18.11
CA GLY A 66 -10.48 -1.45 17.74
C GLY A 66 -11.28 -0.48 16.86
N GLY A 67 -10.69 0.63 16.40
CA GLY A 67 -11.40 1.63 15.61
C GLY A 67 -10.49 2.73 15.08
N GLY A 68 -10.77 3.18 13.86
CA GLY A 68 -10.12 4.27 13.12
C GLY A 68 -11.12 4.94 12.19
N PHE A 69 -10.87 4.92 10.89
CA PHE A 69 -11.89 5.23 9.88
C PHE A 69 -13.02 4.20 9.85
N TYR A 70 -12.72 2.95 10.20
CA TYR A 70 -13.70 1.88 10.37
C TYR A 70 -13.72 1.37 11.82
N GLU A 71 -14.75 0.59 12.16
CA GLU A 71 -14.86 -0.12 13.45
C GLU A 71 -14.38 -1.56 13.31
N TYR A 72 -13.72 -2.08 14.34
CA TYR A 72 -13.16 -3.42 14.35
C TYR A 72 -13.52 -4.16 15.64
N SER A 73 -14.41 -5.15 15.53
CA SER A 73 -14.54 -6.16 16.59
C SER A 73 -13.32 -7.08 16.57
N PRO A 74 -12.93 -7.70 17.71
CA PRO A 74 -11.82 -8.65 17.74
C PRO A 74 -11.99 -9.80 16.74
N GLU A 75 -13.20 -10.36 16.63
CA GLU A 75 -13.51 -11.47 15.74
C GLU A 75 -13.48 -11.02 14.27
N GLY A 76 -14.08 -9.86 13.97
CA GLY A 76 -14.11 -9.30 12.63
C GLY A 76 -12.72 -8.89 12.14
N LEU A 77 -11.87 -8.38 13.04
CA LEU A 77 -10.48 -8.04 12.72
C LEU A 77 -9.66 -9.27 12.41
N ALA A 78 -9.84 -10.36 13.17
CA ALA A 78 -9.15 -11.63 12.92
C ALA A 78 -9.54 -12.18 11.54
N GLU A 79 -10.84 -12.23 11.21
CA GLU A 79 -11.32 -12.68 9.90
C GLU A 79 -10.81 -11.79 8.77
N LEU A 80 -10.88 -10.46 8.93
CA LEU A 80 -10.40 -9.51 7.94
C LEU A 80 -8.90 -9.67 7.67
N THR A 81 -8.11 -9.84 8.74
CA THR A 81 -6.64 -10.03 8.65
C THR A 81 -6.31 -11.30 7.88
N ASP A 82 -6.98 -12.40 8.21
CA ASP A 82 -6.79 -13.70 7.54
C ASP A 82 -7.20 -13.65 6.06
N ARG A 83 -8.34 -13.01 5.74
CA ARG A 83 -8.77 -12.79 4.35
C ARG A 83 -7.79 -11.92 3.57
N ARG A 84 -7.30 -10.83 4.17
CA ARG A 84 -6.29 -9.95 3.58
C ARG A 84 -5.02 -10.73 3.29
N ASP A 85 -4.51 -11.49 4.24
CA ASP A 85 -3.24 -12.20 4.10
C ASP A 85 -3.32 -13.26 3.00
N ARG A 86 -4.42 -14.03 2.93
CA ARG A 86 -4.68 -14.94 1.81
C ARG A 86 -4.71 -14.21 0.47
N PHE A 87 -5.42 -13.08 0.39
CA PHE A 87 -5.49 -12.31 -0.83
C PHE A 87 -4.11 -11.82 -1.28
N LEU A 88 -3.31 -11.26 -0.36
CA LEU A 88 -1.98 -10.73 -0.67
C LEU A 88 -1.00 -11.84 -1.08
N LEU A 89 -1.06 -13.01 -0.42
CA LEU A 89 -0.26 -14.17 -0.81
C LEU A 89 -0.64 -14.68 -2.21
N GLY A 90 -1.94 -14.79 -2.50
CA GLY A 90 -2.42 -15.19 -3.82
C GLY A 90 -2.03 -14.19 -4.91
N LEU A 91 -2.19 -12.88 -4.64
CA LEU A 91 -1.79 -11.83 -5.57
C LEU A 91 -0.28 -11.85 -5.81
N LYS A 92 0.54 -12.08 -4.77
CA LYS A 92 1.98 -12.23 -4.91
C LYS A 92 2.34 -13.39 -5.84
N GLN A 93 1.72 -14.56 -5.66
CA GLN A 93 1.96 -15.72 -6.52
C GLN A 93 1.63 -15.42 -7.99
N LEU A 94 0.53 -14.72 -8.25
CA LEU A 94 0.15 -14.30 -9.61
C LEU A 94 1.16 -13.30 -10.21
N VAL A 95 1.62 -12.33 -9.42
CA VAL A 95 2.63 -11.36 -9.86
C VAL A 95 3.96 -12.06 -10.18
N ASP A 96 4.41 -12.99 -9.32
CA ASP A 96 5.64 -13.74 -9.55
C ASP A 96 5.52 -14.62 -10.81
N ALA A 97 4.39 -15.29 -11.01
CA ALA A 97 4.15 -16.13 -12.20
C ALA A 97 4.13 -15.31 -13.51
N THR A 98 3.51 -14.13 -13.50
CA THR A 98 3.48 -13.25 -14.68
C THR A 98 4.82 -12.59 -14.96
N ALA A 99 5.66 -12.37 -13.94
CA ALA A 99 7.03 -11.90 -14.14
C ALA A 99 7.89 -12.98 -14.83
N ALA A 100 7.84 -14.23 -14.35
CA ALA A 100 8.57 -15.35 -14.95
C ALA A 100 8.20 -15.59 -16.42
N ALA A 101 6.90 -15.49 -16.76
CA ALA A 101 6.42 -15.65 -18.14
C ALA A 101 6.92 -14.56 -19.11
N ARG A 102 7.26 -13.36 -18.61
CA ARG A 102 7.82 -12.27 -19.43
C ARG A 102 9.30 -12.50 -19.76
N GLU A 103 10.05 -13.12 -18.86
CA GLU A 103 11.46 -13.45 -19.08
C GLU A 103 11.62 -14.58 -20.10
N THR A 104 10.71 -15.56 -20.12
CA THR A 104 10.73 -16.65 -21.11
C THR A 104 10.33 -16.23 -22.53
N ASN A 105 9.64 -15.10 -22.69
CA ASN A 105 9.16 -14.58 -23.98
C ASN A 105 9.97 -13.38 -24.50
N ALA A 106 11.10 -13.03 -23.88
CA ALA A 106 11.96 -11.98 -24.41
C ALA A 106 12.59 -12.47 -25.74
N PRO A 107 12.41 -11.76 -26.87
CA PRO A 107 13.08 -12.12 -28.11
C PRO A 107 14.60 -11.96 -27.91
N ASP A 108 15.34 -12.98 -28.35
CA ASP A 108 16.80 -13.01 -28.29
C ASP A 108 17.39 -11.89 -29.17
N THR A 109 17.64 -10.73 -28.56
CA THR A 109 18.35 -9.63 -29.21
C THR A 109 19.84 -9.71 -28.89
N ASP A 110 20.49 -10.82 -29.26
CA ASP A 110 21.93 -10.87 -29.50
C ASP A 110 22.20 -11.01 -31.00
N THR A 111 21.92 -9.95 -31.75
CA THR A 111 22.61 -9.71 -33.03
C THR A 111 23.48 -8.48 -32.85
N ARG A 112 24.69 -8.69 -32.32
CA ARG A 112 25.81 -7.75 -32.43
C ARG A 112 25.97 -7.35 -33.90
N VAL A 113 25.55 -6.14 -34.26
CA VAL A 113 26.01 -5.49 -35.49
C VAL A 113 27.32 -4.80 -35.13
N HIS A 114 28.42 -5.42 -35.56
CA HIS A 114 29.74 -4.78 -35.62
C HIS A 114 29.66 -3.47 -36.44
N PRO A 115 30.37 -2.40 -36.06
CA PRO A 115 30.49 -1.23 -36.92
C PRO A 115 31.46 -1.57 -38.06
N ALA A 116 31.04 -1.33 -39.31
CA ALA A 116 31.91 -1.36 -40.47
C ALA A 116 32.21 0.07 -40.91
N ALA A 117 33.51 0.40 -40.84
CA ALA A 117 34.28 1.46 -41.52
C ALA A 117 33.83 2.93 -41.36
#